data_AF-A0A314KYM4-F1
#
_entry.id   AF-A0A314KYM4-F1
#
_cell.length_a   1.000
_cell.length_b   1.000
_cell.length_c   1.000
_cell.angle_alpha   90.00
_cell.angle_beta   90.00
_cell.angle_gamma   90.00
#
_symmetry.space_group_name_H-M   'P 1'
#
loop_
_entity.id
_entity.type
_entity.pdbx_description
1 polymer ?
#
loop_
_entity_poly.entity_id
_entity_poly.type
_entity_poly.pdbx_seq_one_letter_code
_entity_poly.pdbx_strand_id
1 'polypeptide(L)'
;MASFLTDQKHYRTSFFLKILHSNSQSLSLKFLFGLPQLLTVRWKSYAYVNKVKEDLEKRGCQVRTGCEVNSVSTNEEGCTIACNDGAKEVYDGCVMAGHAPDTLKMLGKEATYDETRILGAFQYIYSDIFLHRDKTYLPRDPATWSALNFLGIMNTRGCMTYWLNIIQNLGDSKLPYLVTINPPHTPENTLLKWTTSHPIPSVAASKASCELDQIQGKRGIWFCGAYQGYGFHEDGLKAGVAAADGVLRRNCSILHNAKHMVPTWPETGARLIVTRFLKSFIETGCIILLEDGGTIFTFQGTDRKCSLKVSLRVHSTQFYWKVATQGDLGLADAFIHGDFSFVDKNEGLLNLFMIFVANRDLKASVTRSSKKSGWWTPLLSTAALSSAKYFIQHVSNQNTLTKARRNISRHYDLSNELFSLFLDETMTYSCAIFKSENEDLKVAQLRKISLLIKKAKISKEHHILEIGFGWGSLAVEVVKQTGCKYTGVTLSEQQLKYAQSIVQQAGLQDQITFLLCDYRQMPNNYKYDRIISCGMLEHVGHDFIGEFFSCCESALAENGLLVVQQESRAVVFYYMPSKTLNTFAFGWARTIQL
;
A
#
# COMPACT_ATOMS: atom_id res chain seq x y z
N MET A 1 -15.58 -64.67 11.73
CA MET A 1 -16.59 -64.44 12.79
C MET A 1 -16.11 -63.23 13.57
N ALA A 2 -16.61 -62.03 13.26
CA ALA A 2 -17.63 -61.34 14.07
C ALA A 2 -17.11 -61.07 15.49
N SER A 3 -17.06 -59.87 16.08
CA SER A 3 -17.81 -58.64 15.87
C SER A 3 -17.18 -57.58 16.81
N PHE A 4 -16.95 -56.34 16.36
CA PHE A 4 -17.71 -55.14 16.74
C PHE A 4 -17.51 -54.55 18.15
N LEU A 5 -17.33 -53.22 18.15
CA LEU A 5 -17.60 -52.23 19.21
C LEU A 5 -16.55 -52.08 20.32
N THR A 6 -15.68 -51.06 20.19
CA THR A 6 -15.80 -49.78 20.93
C THR A 6 -14.56 -48.93 20.68
N ASP A 7 -14.58 -48.06 19.67
CA ASP A 7 -13.61 -46.96 19.60
C ASP A 7 -14.21 -45.73 18.88
N GLN A 8 -14.90 -44.88 19.65
CA GLN A 8 -15.43 -43.60 19.16
C GLN A 8 -15.41 -42.47 20.21
N LYS A 9 -14.71 -42.63 21.35
CA LYS A 9 -14.76 -41.61 22.43
C LYS A 9 -13.57 -40.64 22.49
N HIS A 10 -12.48 -40.84 21.74
CA HIS A 10 -11.29 -39.97 21.86
C HIS A 10 -11.06 -38.92 20.76
N TYR A 11 -11.87 -38.88 19.70
CA TYR A 11 -11.62 -37.98 18.56
C TYR A 11 -12.23 -36.56 18.67
N ARG A 12 -13.20 -36.34 19.57
CA ARG A 12 -13.87 -35.01 19.70
C ARG A 12 -13.00 -33.95 20.35
N THR A 13 -12.14 -34.32 21.29
CA THR A 13 -11.24 -33.37 21.98
C THR A 13 -10.02 -33.06 21.14
N SER A 14 -9.49 -34.02 20.37
CA SER A 14 -8.30 -33.85 19.52
C SER A 14 -8.54 -32.86 18.36
N PHE A 15 -9.74 -32.83 17.78
CA PHE A 15 -10.06 -31.90 16.68
C PHE A 15 -10.31 -30.47 17.15
N PHE A 16 -11.02 -30.29 18.28
CA PHE A 16 -11.15 -29.00 18.94
C PHE A 16 -9.79 -28.51 19.46
N LEU A 17 -8.98 -29.43 19.97
CA LEU A 17 -7.57 -29.19 20.28
C LEU A 17 -6.73 -28.92 19.05
N LYS A 18 -7.08 -29.38 17.81
CA LYS A 18 -6.38 -29.10 16.52
C LYS A 18 -6.74 -27.76 15.92
N ILE A 19 -7.99 -27.31 16.06
CA ILE A 19 -8.39 -25.93 15.79
C ILE A 19 -7.69 -25.00 16.79
N LEU A 20 -7.64 -25.41 18.06
CA LEU A 20 -6.74 -24.78 19.02
C LEU A 20 -5.28 -25.03 18.65
N HIS A 21 -4.81 -26.15 18.08
CA HIS A 21 -3.40 -26.49 17.86
C HIS A 21 -2.78 -25.73 16.71
N SER A 22 -3.54 -25.49 15.64
CA SER A 22 -3.19 -24.50 14.62
C SER A 22 -3.04 -23.10 15.22
N ASN A 23 -3.70 -22.86 16.37
CA ASN A 23 -3.57 -21.65 17.18
C ASN A 23 -2.67 -21.80 18.44
N SER A 24 -2.25 -23.00 18.86
CA SER A 24 -1.80 -23.32 20.23
C SER A 24 -0.50 -24.09 20.33
N GLN A 25 0.07 -24.65 19.24
CA GLN A 25 1.52 -24.95 19.26
C GLN A 25 2.39 -23.71 19.49
N SER A 26 1.77 -22.55 19.42
CA SER A 26 2.38 -21.26 19.67
C SER A 26 1.81 -20.56 20.92
N LEU A 27 1.05 -21.19 21.81
CA LEU A 27 0.38 -20.42 22.89
C LEU A 27 1.33 -19.97 24.01
N SER A 28 2.41 -20.72 24.28
CA SER A 28 3.51 -20.27 25.15
C SER A 28 4.44 -19.25 24.48
N LEU A 29 4.64 -19.35 23.14
CA LEU A 29 5.48 -18.41 22.37
C LEU A 29 4.74 -17.14 21.89
N LYS A 30 3.41 -17.20 21.66
CA LYS A 30 2.57 -16.04 21.28
C LYS A 30 2.47 -15.02 22.41
N PHE A 31 2.70 -15.42 23.65
CA PHE A 31 2.87 -14.49 24.76
C PHE A 31 4.09 -13.57 24.59
N LEU A 32 5.14 -14.03 23.89
CA LEU A 32 6.35 -13.24 23.58
C LEU A 32 6.20 -12.38 22.30
N PHE A 33 5.31 -12.76 21.37
CA PHE A 33 5.23 -12.14 20.03
C PHE A 33 3.85 -11.54 19.66
N GLY A 34 2.88 -11.55 20.57
CA GLY A 34 1.54 -11.01 20.39
C GLY A 34 0.50 -12.06 19.98
N LEU A 35 -0.73 -11.91 20.48
CA LEU A 35 -1.90 -12.67 20.03
C LEU A 35 -2.37 -12.18 18.65
N PRO A 36 -3.04 -13.02 17.84
CA PRO A 36 -3.65 -12.57 16.59
C PRO A 36 -4.61 -11.41 16.86
N GLN A 37 -4.50 -10.34 16.08
CA GLN A 37 -5.37 -9.19 16.24
C GLN A 37 -6.76 -9.52 15.71
N LEU A 38 -7.75 -9.53 16.61
CA LEU A 38 -9.15 -9.64 16.22
C LEU A 38 -9.70 -8.25 15.93
N LEU A 39 -10.12 -8.03 14.70
CA LEU A 39 -10.72 -6.78 14.26
C LEU A 39 -12.24 -6.86 14.36
N THR A 40 -12.86 -5.75 14.74
CA THR A 40 -14.31 -5.64 14.69
C THR A 40 -14.70 -4.45 13.84
N VAL A 41 -15.59 -4.67 12.86
CA VAL A 41 -16.14 -3.61 12.03
C VAL A 41 -16.84 -2.58 12.93
N ARG A 42 -16.57 -1.28 12.71
CA ARG A 42 -17.28 -0.21 13.41
C ARG A 42 -18.76 -0.29 13.05
N TRP A 43 -19.63 -0.28 14.07
CA TRP A 43 -21.08 -0.54 13.91
C TRP A 43 -21.43 -1.98 13.48
N LYS A 44 -20.48 -2.91 13.59
CA LYS A 44 -20.64 -4.37 13.53
C LYS A 44 -21.22 -4.84 12.20
N SER A 45 -21.80 -6.05 12.18
CA SER A 45 -22.37 -6.65 10.97
C SER A 45 -23.54 -5.87 10.40
N TYR A 46 -24.35 -5.27 11.27
CA TYR A 46 -25.48 -4.43 10.90
C TYR A 46 -25.11 -3.38 9.84
N ALA A 47 -23.97 -2.70 10.00
CA ALA A 47 -23.58 -1.64 9.09
C ALA A 47 -23.27 -2.12 7.66
N TYR A 48 -22.49 -3.20 7.52
CA TYR A 48 -22.18 -3.70 6.18
C TYR A 48 -23.37 -4.43 5.55
N VAL A 49 -24.18 -5.16 6.33
CA VAL A 49 -25.38 -5.84 5.82
C VAL A 49 -26.40 -4.83 5.30
N ASN A 50 -26.67 -3.76 6.06
CA ASN A 50 -27.57 -2.71 5.59
C ASN A 50 -27.03 -1.98 4.37
N LYS A 51 -25.73 -1.70 4.33
CA LYS A 51 -25.13 -1.06 3.16
C LYS A 51 -25.28 -1.90 1.90
N VAL A 52 -25.08 -3.22 2.01
CA VAL A 52 -25.31 -4.17 0.91
C VAL A 52 -26.78 -4.20 0.52
N LYS A 53 -27.69 -4.29 1.49
CA LYS A 53 -29.14 -4.26 1.25
C LYS A 53 -29.56 -3.01 0.47
N GLU A 54 -29.18 -1.82 0.93
CA GLU A 54 -29.50 -0.55 0.27
C GLU A 54 -28.96 -0.48 -1.16
N ASP A 55 -27.74 -1.01 -1.40
CA ASP A 55 -27.15 -1.02 -2.73
C ASP A 55 -27.87 -1.98 -3.68
N LEU A 56 -28.29 -3.16 -3.18
CA LEU A 56 -29.09 -4.13 -3.94
C LEU A 56 -30.47 -3.56 -4.27
N GLU A 57 -31.16 -2.94 -3.32
CA GLU A 57 -32.47 -2.32 -3.53
C GLU A 57 -32.40 -1.19 -4.56
N LYS A 58 -31.34 -0.36 -4.54
CA LYS A 58 -31.11 0.68 -5.56
C LYS A 58 -30.91 0.12 -6.97
N ARG A 59 -30.40 -1.11 -7.09
CA ARG A 59 -30.24 -1.83 -8.35
C ARG A 59 -31.51 -2.58 -8.78
N GLY A 60 -32.61 -2.44 -8.04
CA GLY A 60 -33.89 -3.07 -8.32
C GLY A 60 -34.06 -4.48 -7.73
N CYS A 61 -33.12 -4.95 -6.90
CA CYS A 61 -33.28 -6.24 -6.22
C CYS A 61 -34.37 -6.13 -5.14
N GLN A 62 -35.21 -7.16 -5.04
CA GLN A 62 -36.24 -7.24 -4.00
C GLN A 62 -35.73 -8.04 -2.81
N VAL A 63 -35.81 -7.47 -1.61
CA VAL A 63 -35.47 -8.15 -0.36
C VAL A 63 -36.75 -8.43 0.42
N ARG A 64 -37.15 -9.70 0.50
CA ARG A 64 -38.38 -10.15 1.18
C ARG A 64 -38.05 -10.77 2.53
N THR A 65 -38.47 -10.10 3.60
CA THR A 65 -38.37 -10.64 4.98
C THR A 65 -39.68 -11.31 5.37
N GLY A 66 -39.62 -12.37 6.18
CA GLY A 66 -40.82 -13.11 6.60
C GLY A 66 -41.40 -14.05 5.54
N CYS A 67 -40.72 -14.25 4.40
CA CYS A 67 -41.05 -15.31 3.42
C CYS A 67 -40.12 -16.50 3.69
N GLU A 68 -40.58 -17.45 4.49
CA GLU A 68 -39.87 -18.70 4.68
C GLU A 68 -40.11 -19.61 3.47
N VAL A 69 -39.03 -20.00 2.79
CA VAL A 69 -39.09 -20.94 1.66
C VAL A 69 -39.25 -22.36 2.19
N ASN A 70 -40.29 -23.05 1.74
CA ASN A 70 -40.59 -24.43 2.12
C ASN A 70 -39.96 -25.42 1.13
N SER A 71 -40.12 -25.17 -0.16
CA SER A 71 -39.64 -26.08 -1.20
C SER A 71 -39.05 -25.37 -2.41
N VAL A 72 -38.03 -25.99 -2.99
CA VAL A 72 -37.42 -25.59 -4.27
C VAL A 72 -37.42 -26.80 -5.20
N SER A 73 -37.98 -26.61 -6.39
CA SER A 73 -38.11 -27.65 -7.42
C SER A 73 -37.64 -27.11 -8.78
N THR A 74 -37.19 -27.99 -9.66
CA THR A 74 -36.68 -27.61 -10.99
C THR A 74 -37.44 -28.31 -12.09
N ASN A 75 -37.92 -27.57 -13.08
CA ASN A 75 -38.58 -28.08 -14.28
C ASN A 75 -37.95 -27.46 -15.55
N GLU A 76 -38.52 -27.74 -16.73
CA GLU A 76 -38.04 -27.18 -18.00
C GLU A 76 -38.17 -25.65 -18.09
N GLU A 77 -39.05 -25.05 -17.29
CA GLU A 77 -39.30 -23.60 -17.23
C GLU A 77 -38.39 -22.87 -16.22
N GLY A 78 -37.61 -23.60 -15.42
CA GLY A 78 -36.67 -23.04 -14.44
C GLY A 78 -36.82 -23.61 -13.03
N CYS A 79 -36.54 -22.78 -12.03
CA CYS A 79 -36.63 -23.08 -10.60
C CYS A 79 -37.93 -22.53 -10.02
N THR A 80 -38.81 -23.41 -9.53
CA THR A 80 -40.02 -23.03 -8.80
C THR A 80 -39.74 -23.00 -7.30
N ILE A 81 -39.98 -21.84 -6.68
CA ILE A 81 -39.81 -21.60 -5.24
C ILE A 81 -41.20 -21.45 -4.61
N ALA A 82 -41.47 -22.21 -3.54
CA ALA A 82 -42.70 -22.08 -2.77
C ALA A 82 -42.41 -21.57 -1.35
N CYS A 83 -43.10 -20.48 -0.94
CA CYS A 83 -43.05 -19.95 0.42
C CYS A 83 -44.19 -20.53 1.29
N ASN A 84 -44.02 -20.45 2.62
CA ASN A 84 -44.98 -20.92 3.62
C ASN A 84 -46.34 -20.20 3.59
N ASP A 85 -46.41 -19.00 2.99
CA ASP A 85 -47.66 -18.27 2.74
C ASP A 85 -48.48 -18.83 1.55
N GLY A 86 -47.98 -19.87 0.89
CA GLY A 86 -48.60 -20.50 -0.28
C GLY A 86 -48.22 -19.85 -1.61
N ALA A 87 -47.41 -18.78 -1.61
CA ALA A 87 -46.93 -18.16 -2.84
C ALA A 87 -45.98 -19.12 -3.59
N LYS A 88 -46.12 -19.15 -4.91
CA LYS A 88 -45.25 -19.92 -5.82
C LYS A 88 -44.75 -19.00 -6.93
N GLU A 89 -43.45 -19.00 -7.13
CA GLU A 89 -42.77 -18.14 -8.09
C GLU A 89 -41.75 -18.96 -8.89
N VAL A 90 -41.57 -18.59 -10.15
CA VAL A 90 -40.66 -19.27 -11.08
C VAL A 90 -39.54 -18.31 -11.46
N TYR A 91 -38.31 -18.81 -11.40
CA TYR A 91 -37.09 -18.07 -11.71
C TYR A 91 -36.21 -18.89 -12.67
N ASP A 92 -35.41 -18.25 -13.51
CA ASP A 92 -34.50 -18.96 -14.44
C ASP A 92 -33.44 -19.80 -13.71
N GLY A 93 -33.13 -19.46 -12.46
CA GLY A 93 -32.17 -20.16 -11.62
C GLY A 93 -32.31 -19.80 -10.15
N CYS A 94 -31.70 -20.61 -9.28
CA CYS A 94 -31.78 -20.45 -7.84
C CYS A 94 -30.39 -20.56 -7.19
N VAL A 95 -30.05 -19.63 -6.30
CA VAL A 95 -28.88 -19.75 -5.42
C VAL A 95 -29.36 -20.02 -4.00
N MET A 96 -29.06 -21.21 -3.49
CA MET A 96 -29.40 -21.64 -2.14
C MET A 96 -28.27 -21.29 -1.17
N ALA A 97 -28.47 -20.19 -0.43
CA ALA A 97 -27.52 -19.63 0.54
C ALA A 97 -27.79 -20.04 2.01
N GLY A 98 -28.42 -21.21 2.21
CA GLY A 98 -28.80 -21.73 3.53
C GLY A 98 -27.83 -22.80 4.06
N HIS A 99 -28.09 -23.34 5.25
CA HIS A 99 -27.37 -24.52 5.73
C HIS A 99 -27.67 -25.73 4.85
N ALA A 100 -26.69 -26.63 4.69
CA ALA A 100 -26.82 -27.80 3.83
C ALA A 100 -27.99 -28.74 4.22
N PRO A 101 -28.26 -29.04 5.51
CA PRO A 101 -29.44 -29.83 5.89
C PRO A 101 -30.77 -29.14 5.57
N ASP A 102 -30.85 -27.82 5.74
CA ASP A 102 -32.08 -27.06 5.46
C ASP A 102 -32.32 -26.96 3.95
N THR A 103 -31.24 -26.83 3.17
CA THR A 103 -31.25 -26.94 1.71
C THR A 103 -31.79 -28.30 1.26
N LEU A 104 -31.31 -29.40 1.84
CA LEU A 104 -31.83 -30.74 1.51
C LEU A 104 -33.30 -30.91 1.87
N LYS A 105 -33.77 -30.33 2.98
CA LYS A 105 -35.20 -30.33 3.33
C LYS A 105 -36.03 -29.60 2.27
N MET A 106 -35.56 -28.44 1.80
CA MET A 106 -36.24 -27.66 0.76
C MET A 106 -36.27 -28.38 -0.59
N LEU A 107 -35.22 -29.11 -0.95
CA LEU A 107 -35.19 -29.93 -2.17
C LEU A 107 -36.08 -31.19 -2.04
N GLY A 108 -36.25 -31.70 -0.82
CA GLY A 108 -37.12 -32.83 -0.53
C GLY A 108 -36.81 -34.05 -1.39
N LYS A 109 -37.84 -34.62 -2.03
CA LYS A 109 -37.71 -35.82 -2.88
C LYS A 109 -37.02 -35.54 -4.22
N GLU A 110 -36.87 -34.27 -4.61
CA GLU A 110 -36.20 -33.88 -5.85
C GLU A 110 -34.68 -33.72 -5.66
N ALA A 111 -34.16 -33.92 -4.45
CA ALA A 111 -32.72 -33.96 -4.23
C ALA A 111 -32.11 -35.15 -5.00
N THR A 112 -31.13 -34.87 -5.84
CA THR A 112 -30.39 -35.91 -6.57
C THR A 112 -29.55 -36.76 -5.61
N TYR A 113 -29.07 -37.90 -6.08
CA TYR A 113 -28.17 -38.75 -5.31
C TYR A 113 -26.91 -38.00 -4.86
N ASP A 114 -26.27 -37.26 -5.77
CA ASP A 114 -25.05 -36.51 -5.46
C ASP A 114 -25.32 -35.34 -4.51
N GLU A 115 -26.40 -34.58 -4.70
CA GLU A 115 -26.79 -33.52 -3.77
C GLU A 115 -27.04 -34.07 -2.37
N THR A 116 -27.77 -35.18 -2.25
CA THR A 116 -28.05 -35.83 -0.96
C THR A 116 -26.77 -36.30 -0.27
N ARG A 117 -25.88 -36.93 -1.03
CA ARG A 117 -24.60 -37.47 -0.53
C ARG A 117 -23.64 -36.36 -0.10
N ILE A 118 -23.49 -35.31 -0.90
CA ILE A 118 -22.55 -34.21 -0.66
C ILE A 118 -23.09 -33.29 0.44
N LEU A 119 -24.32 -32.76 0.30
CA LEU A 119 -24.90 -31.84 1.28
C LEU A 119 -25.19 -32.54 2.62
N GLY A 120 -25.52 -33.83 2.59
CA GLY A 120 -25.78 -34.64 3.79
C GLY A 120 -24.53 -34.91 4.64
N ALA A 121 -23.34 -34.71 4.08
CA ALA A 121 -22.07 -34.85 4.81
C ALA A 121 -21.83 -33.70 5.81
N PHE A 122 -22.50 -32.55 5.62
CA PHE A 122 -22.37 -31.39 6.51
C PHE A 122 -23.33 -31.50 7.68
N GLN A 123 -22.77 -31.81 8.85
CA GLN A 123 -23.53 -31.96 10.09
C GLN A 123 -23.52 -30.66 10.89
N TYR A 124 -24.57 -30.43 11.67
CA TYR A 124 -24.75 -29.20 12.44
C TYR A 124 -25.15 -29.51 13.88
N ILE A 125 -24.70 -28.66 14.81
CA ILE A 125 -25.15 -28.68 16.20
C ILE A 125 -25.90 -27.38 16.51
N TYR A 126 -27.11 -27.50 17.04
CA TYR A 126 -27.91 -26.36 17.48
C TYR A 126 -27.59 -26.03 18.93
N SER A 127 -27.31 -24.75 19.18
CA SER A 127 -27.04 -24.24 20.51
C SER A 127 -28.01 -23.12 20.85
N ASP A 128 -28.51 -23.15 22.07
CA ASP A 128 -29.30 -22.06 22.64
C ASP A 128 -28.33 -21.00 23.16
N ILE A 129 -28.56 -19.75 22.78
CA ILE A 129 -27.70 -18.63 23.13
C ILE A 129 -28.54 -17.55 23.80
N PHE A 130 -28.01 -17.04 24.90
CA PHE A 130 -28.67 -16.03 25.72
C PHE A 130 -27.79 -14.80 25.83
N LEU A 131 -28.32 -13.63 25.49
CA LEU A 131 -27.75 -12.34 25.86
C LEU A 131 -28.38 -11.93 27.19
N HIS A 132 -27.56 -11.71 28.22
CA HIS A 132 -28.03 -11.41 29.58
C HIS A 132 -27.01 -10.56 30.35
N ARG A 133 -27.32 -10.26 31.62
CA ARG A 133 -26.43 -9.55 32.55
C ARG A 133 -26.09 -10.33 33.83
N ASP A 134 -26.51 -11.59 33.91
CA ASP A 134 -26.21 -12.51 35.02
C ASP A 134 -24.72 -12.84 35.18
N LYS A 135 -24.10 -12.29 36.24
CA LYS A 135 -22.69 -12.49 36.57
C LYS A 135 -22.38 -13.88 37.13
N THR A 136 -23.39 -14.67 37.52
CA THR A 136 -23.16 -16.04 38.02
C THR A 136 -22.53 -16.94 36.94
N TYR A 137 -22.65 -16.53 35.68
CA TYR A 137 -22.03 -17.18 34.52
C TYR A 137 -20.59 -16.71 34.23
N LEU A 138 -19.96 -15.97 35.14
CA LEU A 138 -18.54 -15.64 35.12
C LEU A 138 -17.81 -16.33 36.27
N PRO A 139 -16.47 -16.45 36.21
CA PRO A 139 -15.68 -16.91 37.36
C PRO A 139 -16.00 -16.10 38.62
N ARG A 140 -16.01 -16.78 39.78
CA ARG A 140 -16.32 -16.13 41.07
C ARG A 140 -15.36 -15.00 41.42
N ASP A 141 -14.09 -15.13 41.02
CA ASP A 141 -13.06 -14.11 41.19
C ASP A 141 -13.03 -13.18 39.96
N PRO A 142 -13.42 -11.89 40.10
CA PRO A 142 -13.37 -10.91 39.03
C PRO A 142 -11.98 -10.72 38.41
N ALA A 143 -10.90 -10.98 39.16
CA ALA A 143 -9.54 -10.86 38.63
C ALA A 143 -9.23 -11.88 37.52
N THR A 144 -10.02 -12.95 37.41
CA THR A 144 -9.84 -14.02 36.42
C THR A 144 -10.77 -13.87 35.21
N TRP A 145 -11.62 -12.84 35.19
CA TRP A 145 -12.56 -12.62 34.10
C TRP A 145 -11.81 -12.41 32.79
N SER A 146 -12.17 -13.24 31.81
CA SER A 146 -11.60 -13.20 30.48
C SER A 146 -12.68 -12.82 29.46
N ALA A 147 -12.26 -12.47 28.24
CA ALA A 147 -13.19 -12.25 27.13
C ALA A 147 -14.06 -13.50 26.87
N LEU A 148 -13.49 -14.69 27.10
CA LEU A 148 -14.13 -15.99 26.98
C LEU A 148 -13.98 -16.76 28.29
N ASN A 149 -15.09 -17.24 28.87
CA ASN A 149 -15.08 -17.99 30.12
C ASN A 149 -15.77 -19.34 29.88
N PHE A 150 -15.07 -20.44 30.13
CA PHE A 150 -15.61 -21.79 29.97
C PHE A 150 -16.13 -22.31 31.32
N LEU A 151 -17.40 -22.72 31.35
CA LEU A 151 -18.08 -23.14 32.59
C LEU A 151 -18.13 -24.66 32.75
N GLY A 152 -17.86 -25.42 31.69
CA GLY A 152 -17.84 -26.88 31.72
C GLY A 152 -18.66 -27.51 30.60
N ILE A 153 -18.77 -28.84 30.63
CA ILE A 153 -19.59 -29.63 29.72
C ILE A 153 -20.82 -30.10 30.48
N MET A 154 -22.00 -29.63 30.09
CA MET A 154 -23.29 -29.97 30.70
C MET A 154 -24.13 -30.73 29.67
N ASN A 155 -24.67 -31.89 30.04
CA ASN A 155 -25.50 -32.73 29.14
C ASN A 155 -24.86 -32.96 27.75
N THR A 156 -23.56 -33.23 27.71
CA THR A 156 -22.73 -33.40 26.50
C THR A 156 -22.53 -32.15 25.62
N ARG A 157 -22.96 -30.97 26.07
CA ARG A 157 -22.75 -29.68 25.40
C ARG A 157 -21.83 -28.78 26.23
N GLY A 158 -20.91 -28.07 25.59
CA GLY A 158 -20.08 -27.07 26.27
C GLY A 158 -20.92 -25.84 26.65
N CYS A 159 -20.77 -25.37 27.88
CA CYS A 159 -21.31 -24.10 28.35
C CYS A 159 -20.18 -23.06 28.42
N MET A 160 -20.40 -21.92 27.77
CA MET A 160 -19.37 -20.90 27.61
C MET A 160 -19.99 -19.51 27.57
N THR A 161 -19.35 -18.57 28.24
CA THR A 161 -19.78 -17.18 28.39
C THR A 161 -18.80 -16.23 27.73
N TYR A 162 -19.28 -15.44 26.79
CA TYR A 162 -18.57 -14.33 26.17
C TYR A 162 -18.85 -13.03 26.92
N TRP A 163 -17.79 -12.31 27.29
CA TRP A 163 -17.93 -10.97 27.85
C TRP A 163 -17.88 -9.93 26.73
N LEU A 164 -19.07 -9.47 26.31
CA LEU A 164 -19.21 -8.61 25.13
C LEU A 164 -18.61 -7.22 25.32
N ASN A 165 -18.53 -6.68 26.55
CA ASN A 165 -17.92 -5.37 26.75
C ASN A 165 -16.49 -5.31 26.23
N ILE A 166 -15.71 -6.36 26.50
CA ILE A 166 -14.32 -6.50 26.02
C ILE A 166 -14.32 -6.79 24.53
N ILE A 167 -15.03 -7.84 24.10
CA ILE A 167 -14.95 -8.32 22.71
C ILE A 167 -15.47 -7.26 21.72
N GLN A 168 -16.48 -6.50 22.12
CA GLN A 168 -17.16 -5.54 21.27
C GLN A 168 -16.78 -4.08 21.57
N ASN A 169 -15.85 -3.83 22.50
CA ASN A 169 -15.42 -2.49 22.93
C ASN A 169 -16.62 -1.57 23.29
N LEU A 170 -17.56 -2.07 24.11
CA LEU A 170 -18.81 -1.34 24.43
C LEU A 170 -18.66 -0.28 25.53
N GLY A 171 -17.43 -0.04 26.02
CA GLY A 171 -17.14 0.88 27.12
C GLY A 171 -17.57 0.36 28.50
N ASP A 172 -17.38 1.20 29.52
CA ASP A 172 -17.69 0.89 30.92
C ASP A 172 -19.19 1.05 31.20
N SER A 173 -19.97 0.02 30.89
CA SER A 173 -21.34 -0.06 31.40
C SER A 173 -21.34 -0.55 32.84
N LYS A 174 -22.25 -0.02 33.68
CA LYS A 174 -22.40 -0.41 35.10
C LYS A 174 -22.64 -1.93 35.31
N LEU A 175 -23.12 -2.63 34.29
CA LEU A 175 -23.35 -4.08 34.28
C LEU A 175 -22.78 -4.72 33.01
N PRO A 176 -22.19 -5.95 33.08
CA PRO A 176 -21.60 -6.60 31.92
C PRO A 176 -22.69 -7.14 30.98
N TYR A 177 -22.47 -7.01 29.68
CA TYR A 177 -23.21 -7.74 28.66
C TYR A 177 -22.55 -9.08 28.41
N LEU A 178 -23.30 -10.16 28.65
CA LEU A 178 -22.82 -11.52 28.58
C LEU A 178 -23.61 -12.30 27.56
N VAL A 179 -22.91 -13.10 26.76
CA VAL A 179 -23.53 -14.08 25.86
C VAL A 179 -23.14 -15.47 26.31
N THR A 180 -24.11 -16.23 26.82
CA THR A 180 -23.88 -17.61 27.27
C THR A 180 -24.50 -18.59 26.30
N ILE A 181 -23.70 -19.57 25.89
CA ILE A 181 -24.09 -20.66 25.01
C ILE A 181 -24.43 -21.89 25.87
N ASN A 182 -25.59 -22.49 25.61
CA ASN A 182 -26.12 -23.69 26.27
C ASN A 182 -26.07 -23.64 27.82
N PRO A 183 -26.59 -22.57 28.47
CA PRO A 183 -26.64 -22.53 29.91
C PRO A 183 -27.56 -23.64 30.47
N PRO A 184 -27.26 -24.22 31.65
CA PRO A 184 -28.07 -25.28 32.25
C PRO A 184 -29.47 -24.80 32.66
N HIS A 185 -29.60 -23.50 32.96
CA HIS A 185 -30.86 -22.83 33.28
C HIS A 185 -30.88 -21.47 32.58
N THR A 186 -32.07 -20.89 32.37
CA THR A 186 -32.20 -19.55 31.79
C THR A 186 -31.48 -18.52 32.69
N PRO A 187 -30.50 -17.75 32.17
CA PRO A 187 -29.80 -16.74 32.96
C PRO A 187 -30.73 -15.64 33.46
N GLU A 188 -30.44 -15.09 34.64
CA GLU A 188 -31.16 -13.93 35.14
C GLU A 188 -30.93 -12.69 34.26
N ASN A 189 -31.89 -11.76 34.23
CA ASN A 189 -31.80 -10.55 33.41
C ASN A 189 -31.49 -10.85 31.92
N THR A 190 -32.10 -11.90 31.38
CA THR A 190 -32.03 -12.24 29.95
C THR A 190 -32.68 -11.13 29.13
N LEU A 191 -31.92 -10.60 28.17
CA LEU A 191 -32.33 -9.57 27.22
C LEU A 191 -32.82 -10.18 25.91
N LEU A 192 -32.17 -11.25 25.46
CA LEU A 192 -32.52 -11.94 24.22
C LEU A 192 -32.13 -13.41 24.31
N LYS A 193 -33.00 -14.30 23.82
CA LYS A 193 -32.70 -15.72 23.56
C LYS A 193 -32.82 -15.97 22.07
N TRP A 194 -31.87 -16.70 21.50
CA TRP A 194 -31.98 -17.25 20.15
C TRP A 194 -31.32 -18.61 20.08
N THR A 195 -31.66 -19.37 19.06
CA THR A 195 -31.01 -20.65 18.75
C THR A 195 -30.30 -20.49 17.42
N THR A 196 -29.05 -20.94 17.36
CA THR A 196 -28.28 -20.96 16.12
C THR A 196 -27.53 -22.28 15.99
N SER A 197 -27.27 -22.67 14.76
CA SER A 197 -26.52 -23.89 14.47
C SER A 197 -25.11 -23.57 14.02
N HIS A 198 -24.17 -24.44 14.42
CA HIS A 198 -22.78 -24.39 13.97
C HIS A 198 -22.44 -25.66 13.20
N PRO A 199 -21.71 -25.56 12.07
CA PRO A 199 -21.25 -26.73 11.36
C PRO A 199 -20.27 -27.53 12.21
N ILE A 200 -20.37 -28.85 12.15
CA ILE A 200 -19.47 -29.79 12.82
C ILE A 200 -18.42 -30.22 11.81
N PRO A 201 -17.13 -29.86 12.03
CA PRO A 201 -16.06 -30.34 11.17
C PRO A 201 -15.98 -31.87 11.19
N SER A 202 -15.88 -32.49 10.01
CA SER A 202 -15.71 -33.93 9.87
C SER A 202 -14.91 -34.27 8.62
N VAL A 203 -14.33 -35.46 8.56
CA VAL A 203 -13.65 -35.96 7.35
C VAL A 203 -14.63 -36.04 6.18
N ALA A 204 -15.88 -36.43 6.45
CA ALA A 204 -16.94 -36.48 5.45
C ALA A 204 -17.24 -35.08 4.89
N ALA A 205 -17.41 -34.07 5.74
CA ALA A 205 -17.63 -32.68 5.31
C ALA A 205 -16.44 -32.12 4.53
N SER A 206 -15.21 -32.44 4.96
CA SER A 206 -13.99 -32.06 4.26
C SER A 206 -13.92 -32.66 2.85
N LYS A 207 -14.25 -33.95 2.70
CA LYS A 207 -14.29 -34.61 1.40
C LYS A 207 -15.41 -34.06 0.52
N ALA A 208 -16.60 -33.87 1.08
CA ALA A 208 -17.75 -33.31 0.38
C ALA A 208 -17.49 -31.89 -0.14
N SER A 209 -16.74 -31.06 0.61
CA SER A 209 -16.36 -29.71 0.16
C SER A 209 -15.54 -29.74 -1.14
N CYS A 210 -14.65 -30.73 -1.30
CA CYS A 210 -13.88 -30.93 -2.52
C CYS A 210 -14.70 -31.47 -3.72
N GLU A 211 -15.95 -31.86 -3.49
CA GLU A 211 -16.84 -32.46 -4.51
C GLU A 211 -18.03 -31.54 -4.83
N LEU A 212 -18.12 -30.34 -4.24
CA LEU A 212 -19.23 -29.41 -4.45
C LEU A 212 -19.39 -28.97 -5.90
N ASP A 213 -18.28 -28.86 -6.64
CA ASP A 213 -18.26 -28.58 -8.07
C ASP A 213 -19.10 -29.58 -8.88
N GLN A 214 -19.23 -30.82 -8.39
CA GLN A 214 -20.04 -31.86 -9.03
C GLN A 214 -21.55 -31.57 -8.99
N ILE A 215 -22.03 -30.63 -8.17
CA ILE A 215 -23.47 -30.31 -8.07
C ILE A 215 -23.80 -28.88 -8.47
N GLN A 216 -22.80 -27.99 -8.57
CA GLN A 216 -23.04 -26.58 -8.89
C GLN A 216 -23.63 -26.39 -10.30
N GLY A 217 -24.79 -25.75 -10.40
CA GLY A 217 -25.40 -25.29 -11.64
C GLY A 217 -25.97 -26.37 -12.55
N LYS A 218 -25.84 -27.67 -12.22
CA LYS A 218 -26.24 -28.79 -13.09
C LYS A 218 -27.70 -28.75 -13.55
N ARG A 219 -28.59 -28.21 -12.72
CA ARG A 219 -30.03 -28.07 -12.98
C ARG A 219 -30.55 -26.66 -12.71
N GLY A 220 -29.70 -25.65 -12.88
CA GLY A 220 -30.05 -24.25 -12.59
C GLY A 220 -30.08 -23.91 -11.09
N ILE A 221 -29.53 -24.78 -10.23
CA ILE A 221 -29.36 -24.51 -8.79
C ILE A 221 -27.88 -24.41 -8.45
N TRP A 222 -27.50 -23.40 -7.68
CA TRP A 222 -26.19 -23.25 -7.07
C TRP A 222 -26.31 -23.23 -5.55
N PHE A 223 -25.32 -23.78 -4.88
CA PHE A 223 -25.26 -23.91 -3.43
C PHE A 223 -24.12 -23.06 -2.90
N CYS A 224 -24.39 -22.24 -1.87
CA CYS A 224 -23.37 -21.47 -1.18
C CYS A 224 -23.63 -21.41 0.32
N GLY A 225 -22.56 -21.30 1.11
CA GLY A 225 -22.67 -21.17 2.55
C GLY A 225 -21.32 -21.33 3.24
N ALA A 226 -21.25 -20.92 4.50
CA ALA A 226 -20.01 -20.96 5.28
C ALA A 226 -19.45 -22.38 5.48
N TYR A 227 -20.28 -23.42 5.28
CA TYR A 227 -19.88 -24.83 5.36
C TYR A 227 -18.89 -25.26 4.26
N GLN A 228 -18.73 -24.46 3.20
CA GLN A 228 -17.75 -24.73 2.14
C GLN A 228 -16.30 -24.43 2.59
N GLY A 229 -16.12 -23.70 3.70
CA GLY A 229 -14.83 -23.43 4.33
C GLY A 229 -14.78 -23.90 5.78
N TYR A 230 -14.30 -23.03 6.67
CA TYR A 230 -14.17 -23.33 8.10
C TYR A 230 -15.36 -22.84 8.94
N GLY A 231 -16.44 -22.38 8.30
CA GLY A 231 -17.64 -21.90 8.97
C GLY A 231 -17.57 -20.44 9.41
N PHE A 232 -16.61 -19.65 8.91
CA PHE A 232 -16.52 -18.21 9.20
C PHE A 232 -17.29 -17.37 8.17
N HIS A 233 -17.54 -16.09 8.50
CA HIS A 233 -18.24 -15.17 7.61
C HIS A 233 -17.59 -15.02 6.23
N GLU A 234 -16.25 -15.03 6.19
CA GLU A 234 -15.49 -14.92 4.94
C GLU A 234 -15.72 -16.11 4.02
N ASP A 235 -15.86 -17.32 4.58
CA ASP A 235 -16.13 -18.53 3.81
C ASP A 235 -17.52 -18.44 3.16
N GLY A 236 -18.51 -17.89 3.88
CA GLY A 236 -19.84 -17.63 3.35
C GLY A 236 -19.84 -16.63 2.20
N LEU A 237 -19.10 -15.51 2.33
CA LEU A 237 -18.96 -14.51 1.27
C LEU A 237 -18.31 -15.11 0.03
N LYS A 238 -17.21 -15.86 0.20
CA LYS A 238 -16.49 -16.53 -0.90
C LYS A 238 -17.35 -17.53 -1.63
N ALA A 239 -18.08 -18.38 -0.90
CA ALA A 239 -19.04 -19.31 -1.48
C ALA A 239 -20.11 -18.58 -2.28
N GLY A 240 -20.62 -17.45 -1.77
CA GLY A 240 -21.59 -16.60 -2.47
C GLY A 240 -21.04 -16.03 -3.77
N VAL A 241 -19.81 -15.52 -3.76
CA VAL A 241 -19.13 -15.02 -4.97
C VAL A 241 -18.94 -16.15 -5.99
N ALA A 242 -18.49 -17.33 -5.56
CA ALA A 242 -18.31 -18.48 -6.44
C ALA A 242 -19.63 -18.95 -7.08
N ALA A 243 -20.73 -18.96 -6.32
CA ALA A 243 -22.05 -19.26 -6.85
C ALA A 243 -22.51 -18.20 -7.87
N ALA A 244 -22.31 -16.91 -7.59
CA ALA A 244 -22.65 -15.83 -8.50
C ALA A 244 -21.85 -15.89 -9.82
N ASP A 245 -20.55 -16.19 -9.76
CA ASP A 245 -19.73 -16.40 -10.96
C ASP A 245 -20.22 -17.59 -11.79
N GLY A 246 -20.64 -18.66 -11.10
CA GLY A 246 -21.26 -19.83 -11.72
C GLY A 246 -22.55 -19.49 -12.47
N VAL A 247 -23.43 -18.69 -11.86
CA VAL A 247 -24.65 -18.16 -12.51
C VAL A 247 -24.31 -17.35 -13.76
N LEU A 248 -23.29 -16.50 -13.68
CA LEU A 248 -22.85 -15.63 -14.77
C LEU A 248 -22.00 -16.33 -15.85
N ARG A 249 -21.76 -17.65 -15.73
CA ARG A 249 -20.88 -18.45 -16.61
C ARG A 249 -19.48 -17.86 -16.79
N ARG A 250 -18.94 -17.23 -15.74
CA ARG A 250 -17.57 -16.70 -15.72
C ARG A 250 -16.62 -17.77 -15.18
N ASN A 251 -15.40 -17.84 -15.74
CA ASN A 251 -14.36 -18.71 -15.18
C ASN A 251 -14.03 -18.25 -13.75
N CYS A 252 -14.26 -19.12 -12.77
CA CYS A 252 -13.99 -18.84 -11.36
C CYS A 252 -12.64 -19.41 -10.94
N SER A 253 -11.81 -18.59 -10.29
CA SER A 253 -10.72 -19.06 -9.45
C SER A 253 -11.25 -19.24 -8.03
N ILE A 254 -11.13 -20.44 -7.46
CA ILE A 254 -11.47 -20.69 -6.05
C ILE A 254 -10.72 -19.67 -5.20
N LEU A 255 -11.46 -18.78 -4.51
CA LEU A 255 -10.89 -17.75 -3.65
C LEU A 255 -10.26 -18.40 -2.42
N HIS A 256 -9.01 -18.85 -2.54
CA HIS A 256 -8.25 -19.38 -1.41
C HIS A 256 -8.19 -18.36 -0.27
N ASN A 257 -8.30 -18.83 0.98
CA ASN A 257 -7.94 -18.01 2.13
C ASN A 257 -6.48 -17.58 1.95
N ALA A 258 -6.25 -16.26 1.93
CA ALA A 258 -4.89 -15.73 1.84
C ALA A 258 -4.08 -16.40 2.95
N LYS A 259 -2.98 -17.07 2.57
CA LYS A 259 -2.12 -17.70 3.56
C LYS A 259 -1.59 -16.57 4.44
N HIS A 260 -1.78 -16.70 5.76
CA HIS A 260 -1.11 -15.83 6.70
C HIS A 260 0.38 -15.79 6.38
N MET A 261 0.93 -14.59 6.28
CA MET A 261 2.37 -14.43 6.18
C MET A 261 3.03 -15.04 7.41
N VAL A 262 3.80 -16.11 7.20
CA VAL A 262 4.55 -16.81 8.25
C VAL A 262 6.04 -16.47 8.09
N PRO A 263 6.54 -15.42 8.76
CA PRO A 263 7.95 -15.07 8.68
C PRO A 263 8.83 -16.14 9.31
N THR A 264 9.98 -16.38 8.69
CA THR A 264 11.10 -17.13 9.30
C THR A 264 11.65 -16.38 10.52
N TRP A 265 12.52 -17.02 11.29
CA TRP A 265 13.13 -16.40 12.47
C TRP A 265 13.87 -15.07 12.17
N PRO A 266 14.72 -14.98 11.13
CA PRO A 266 15.35 -13.71 10.76
C PRO A 266 14.35 -12.64 10.33
N GLU A 267 13.33 -13.02 9.55
CA GLU A 267 12.29 -12.10 9.08
C GLU A 267 11.41 -11.60 10.24
N THR A 268 11.17 -12.44 11.25
CA THR A 268 10.47 -12.05 12.47
C THR A 268 11.27 -10.99 13.24
N GLY A 269 12.59 -11.17 13.33
CA GLY A 269 13.49 -10.17 13.91
C GLY A 269 13.51 -8.86 13.12
N ALA A 270 13.61 -8.94 11.79
CA ALA A 270 13.56 -7.77 10.90
C ALA A 270 12.23 -7.01 11.04
N ARG A 271 11.10 -7.72 11.08
CA ARG A 271 9.78 -7.14 11.31
C ARG A 271 9.72 -6.42 12.65
N LEU A 272 10.24 -7.02 13.72
CA LEU A 272 10.29 -6.38 15.03
C LEU A 272 11.12 -5.09 15.01
N ILE A 273 12.26 -5.08 14.32
CA ILE A 273 13.10 -3.88 14.16
C ILE A 273 12.34 -2.78 13.42
N VAL A 274 11.74 -3.08 12.26
CA VAL A 274 11.02 -2.09 11.45
C VAL A 274 9.80 -1.53 12.20
N THR A 275 9.00 -2.40 12.80
CA THR A 275 7.80 -1.99 13.54
C THR A 275 8.16 -1.15 14.79
N ARG A 276 9.23 -1.49 15.52
CA ARG A 276 9.73 -0.66 16.63
C ARG A 276 10.26 0.69 16.17
N PHE A 277 10.99 0.71 15.05
CA PHE A 277 11.46 1.94 14.44
C PHE A 277 10.29 2.86 14.08
N LEU A 278 9.32 2.37 13.31
CA LEU A 278 8.15 3.16 12.91
C LEU A 278 7.35 3.66 14.12
N LYS A 279 7.18 2.83 15.16
CA LYS A 279 6.52 3.23 16.40
C LYS A 279 7.24 4.39 17.12
N SER A 280 8.56 4.44 17.06
CA SER A 280 9.38 5.51 17.67
C SER A 280 9.55 6.73 16.75
N PHE A 281 9.54 6.50 15.45
CA PHE A 281 9.81 7.54 14.45
C PHE A 281 8.58 8.40 14.13
N ILE A 282 7.38 7.79 14.10
CA ILE A 282 6.14 8.45 13.71
C ILE A 282 5.51 9.15 14.93
N GLU A 283 5.82 10.44 15.08
CA GLU A 283 5.25 11.37 16.07
C GLU A 283 4.09 12.19 15.50
N THR A 284 4.02 12.37 14.18
CA THR A 284 2.91 13.01 13.45
C THR A 284 2.54 12.24 12.18
N GLY A 285 1.27 12.31 11.75
CA GLY A 285 0.73 11.49 10.65
C GLY A 285 0.41 10.04 11.04
N CYS A 286 0.04 9.22 10.07
CA CYS A 286 -0.32 7.82 10.30
C CYS A 286 0.15 6.88 9.16
N ILE A 287 0.87 5.82 9.52
CA ILE A 287 1.29 4.74 8.62
C ILE A 287 0.60 3.45 9.06
N ILE A 288 -0.07 2.77 8.13
CA ILE A 288 -0.66 1.45 8.34
C ILE A 288 0.03 0.43 7.45
N LEU A 289 0.53 -0.66 8.02
CA LEU A 289 1.00 -1.83 7.28
C LEU A 289 -0.08 -2.92 7.36
N LEU A 290 -0.50 -3.41 6.20
CA LEU A 290 -1.45 -4.50 6.02
C LEU A 290 -0.67 -5.69 5.48
N GLU A 291 -0.30 -6.63 6.34
CA GLU A 291 0.35 -7.87 5.89
C GLU A 291 -0.66 -8.77 5.19
N ASP A 292 -0.20 -9.49 4.16
CA ASP A 292 -0.99 -10.54 3.54
C ASP A 292 -1.39 -11.62 4.58
N GLY A 293 -2.69 -11.90 4.61
CA GLY A 293 -3.33 -12.72 5.62
C GLY A 293 -3.78 -11.98 6.89
N GLY A 294 -3.63 -10.66 6.98
CA GLY A 294 -4.48 -9.83 7.84
C GLY A 294 -3.87 -9.29 9.13
N THR A 295 -2.57 -9.45 9.37
CA THR A 295 -1.91 -8.69 10.45
C THR A 295 -1.91 -7.20 10.09
N ILE A 296 -2.32 -6.34 11.02
CA ILE A 296 -2.32 -4.90 10.81
C ILE A 296 -1.39 -4.23 11.84
N PHE A 297 -0.45 -3.43 11.35
CA PHE A 297 0.32 -2.53 12.19
C PHE A 297 -0.10 -1.08 11.93
N THR A 298 -0.50 -0.37 12.97
CA THR A 298 -0.84 1.05 12.89
C THR A 298 0.17 1.86 13.69
N PHE A 299 0.88 2.76 13.02
CA PHE A 299 1.79 3.73 13.61
C PHE A 299 1.17 5.11 13.46
N GLN A 300 0.64 5.64 14.56
CA GLN A 300 -0.03 6.93 14.56
C GLN A 300 0.65 7.86 15.56
N GLY A 301 1.03 9.02 15.06
CA GLY A 301 1.58 10.10 15.87
C GLY A 301 0.53 10.76 16.75
N THR A 302 0.95 11.27 17.91
CA THR A 302 0.09 12.07 18.80
C THR A 302 0.05 13.55 18.41
N ASP A 303 1.04 14.02 17.66
CA ASP A 303 1.13 15.39 17.16
C ASP A 303 0.27 15.56 15.90
N ARG A 304 -0.50 16.66 15.86
CA ARG A 304 -1.47 16.98 14.79
C ARG A 304 -0.89 17.80 13.63
N LYS A 305 0.42 18.10 13.62
CA LYS A 305 1.09 18.91 12.60
C LYS A 305 0.97 18.33 11.18
N CYS A 306 0.93 17.02 11.05
CA CYS A 306 0.64 16.28 9.82
C CYS A 306 -0.61 15.44 10.01
N SER A 307 -1.64 15.69 9.19
CA SER A 307 -2.90 14.93 9.17
C SER A 307 -2.88 13.77 8.16
N LEU A 308 -1.79 13.61 7.40
CA LEU A 308 -1.70 12.62 6.34
C LEU A 308 -1.72 11.20 6.90
N LYS A 309 -2.31 10.31 6.11
CA LYS A 309 -2.42 8.89 6.39
C LYS A 309 -2.05 8.09 5.16
N VAL A 310 -1.27 7.03 5.35
CA VAL A 310 -0.91 6.10 4.28
C VAL A 310 -1.09 4.66 4.75
N SER A 311 -1.60 3.82 3.85
CA SER A 311 -1.76 2.38 4.07
C SER A 311 -0.98 1.60 3.01
N LEU A 312 -0.06 0.74 3.45
CA LEU A 312 0.77 -0.12 2.63
C LEU A 312 0.25 -1.56 2.76
N ARG A 313 0.14 -2.28 1.64
CA ARG A 313 -0.07 -3.73 1.62
C ARG A 313 1.28 -4.40 1.46
N VAL A 314 1.66 -5.23 2.43
CA VAL A 314 2.91 -5.99 2.44
C VAL A 314 2.62 -7.40 1.93
N HIS A 315 3.09 -7.67 0.72
CA HIS A 315 2.88 -8.93 -0.01
C HIS A 315 3.95 -9.98 0.34
N SER A 316 5.10 -9.52 0.85
CA SER A 316 6.29 -10.35 1.06
C SER A 316 7.02 -9.98 2.35
N THR A 317 7.48 -10.99 3.10
CA THR A 317 8.33 -10.81 4.30
C THR A 317 9.67 -10.15 3.98
N GLN A 318 10.12 -10.21 2.72
CA GLN A 318 11.35 -9.56 2.26
C GLN A 318 11.31 -8.04 2.43
N PHE A 319 10.11 -7.44 2.43
CA PHE A 319 9.93 -6.03 2.80
C PHE A 319 10.64 -5.69 4.11
N TYR A 320 10.40 -6.46 5.17
CA TYR A 320 10.99 -6.19 6.47
C TYR A 320 12.49 -6.40 6.46
N TRP A 321 12.98 -7.45 5.80
CA TRP A 321 14.40 -7.74 5.70
C TRP A 321 15.17 -6.63 4.96
N LYS A 322 14.67 -6.22 3.79
CA LYS A 322 15.28 -5.15 2.98
C LYS A 322 15.29 -3.83 3.74
N VAL A 323 14.17 -3.42 4.32
CA VAL A 323 14.10 -2.18 5.12
C VAL A 323 15.02 -2.25 6.35
N ALA A 324 15.03 -3.38 7.07
CA ALA A 324 15.86 -3.55 8.28
C ALA A 324 17.37 -3.67 8.02
N THR A 325 17.80 -3.95 6.79
CA THR A 325 19.22 -4.12 6.44
C THR A 325 19.78 -3.03 5.54
N GLN A 326 18.93 -2.41 4.72
CA GLN A 326 19.32 -1.44 3.68
C GLN A 326 18.60 -0.08 3.79
N GLY A 327 17.65 0.08 4.72
CA GLY A 327 17.06 1.37 5.03
C GLY A 327 16.20 1.92 3.91
N ASP A 328 16.49 3.16 3.49
CA ASP A 328 15.79 3.85 2.40
C ASP A 328 15.98 3.16 1.05
N LEU A 329 17.19 2.69 0.74
CA LEU A 329 17.44 1.86 -0.44
C LEU A 329 16.67 0.54 -0.36
N GLY A 330 16.59 -0.06 0.83
CA GLY A 330 15.80 -1.27 1.06
C GLY A 330 14.31 -1.06 0.84
N LEU A 331 13.79 0.10 1.24
CA LEU A 331 12.40 0.50 0.99
C LEU A 331 12.15 0.70 -0.51
N ALA A 332 13.05 1.37 -1.22
CA ALA A 332 12.94 1.56 -2.67
C ALA A 332 13.01 0.22 -3.42
N ASP A 333 13.97 -0.64 -3.07
CA ASP A 333 14.13 -1.96 -3.65
C ASP A 333 12.90 -2.84 -3.41
N ALA A 334 12.33 -2.81 -2.21
CA ALA A 334 11.10 -3.51 -1.89
C ALA A 334 9.89 -3.01 -2.71
N PHE A 335 9.82 -1.71 -2.98
CA PHE A 335 8.75 -1.14 -3.81
C PHE A 335 8.89 -1.58 -5.28
N ILE A 336 10.10 -1.46 -5.84
CA ILE A 336 10.40 -1.81 -7.23
C ILE A 336 10.14 -3.30 -7.49
N HIS A 337 10.49 -4.17 -6.54
CA HIS A 337 10.26 -5.62 -6.64
C HIS A 337 8.81 -6.05 -6.31
N GLY A 338 7.93 -5.12 -5.92
CA GLY A 338 6.54 -5.43 -5.58
C GLY A 338 6.38 -6.17 -4.24
N ASP A 339 7.37 -6.11 -3.34
CA ASP A 339 7.26 -6.70 -1.99
C ASP A 339 6.18 -6.00 -1.16
N PHE A 340 5.86 -4.75 -1.50
CA PHE A 340 4.70 -4.02 -0.98
C PHE A 340 4.09 -3.09 -2.03
N SER A 341 2.84 -2.69 -1.81
CA SER A 341 2.16 -1.67 -2.63
C SER A 341 1.36 -0.71 -1.75
N PHE A 342 0.88 0.39 -2.32
CA PHE A 342 0.00 1.32 -1.62
C PHE A 342 -1.47 0.96 -1.85
N VAL A 343 -2.30 1.16 -0.81
CA VAL A 343 -3.76 1.07 -0.97
C VAL A 343 -4.27 2.23 -1.84
N ASP A 344 -3.75 3.43 -1.60
CA ASP A 344 -3.94 4.59 -2.48
C ASP A 344 -2.82 4.61 -3.51
N LYS A 345 -3.16 4.30 -4.77
CA LYS A 345 -2.17 4.20 -5.85
C LYS A 345 -1.69 5.56 -6.36
N ASN A 346 -2.42 6.63 -6.09
CA ASN A 346 -2.13 7.97 -6.61
C ASN A 346 -1.26 8.73 -5.61
N GLU A 347 -1.72 8.82 -4.36
CA GLU A 347 -1.11 9.67 -3.35
C GLU A 347 -0.30 8.88 -2.31
N GLY A 348 -0.37 7.54 -2.32
CA GLY A 348 0.23 6.72 -1.27
C GLY A 348 1.73 6.94 -1.10
N LEU A 349 2.47 6.95 -2.21
CA LEU A 349 3.92 7.17 -2.18
C LEU A 349 4.27 8.59 -1.70
N LEU A 350 3.57 9.60 -2.22
CA LEU A 350 3.77 11.00 -1.82
C LEU A 350 3.48 11.19 -0.33
N ASN A 351 2.34 10.69 0.14
CA ASN A 351 1.93 10.77 1.54
C ASN A 351 2.95 10.09 2.46
N LEU A 352 3.50 8.94 2.07
CA LEU A 352 4.55 8.26 2.85
C LEU A 352 5.77 9.18 3.05
N PHE A 353 6.28 9.78 1.96
CA PHE A 353 7.43 10.67 2.05
C PHE A 353 7.11 11.97 2.79
N MET A 354 5.93 12.55 2.59
CA MET A 354 5.49 13.75 3.33
C MET A 354 5.41 13.50 4.83
N ILE A 355 4.91 12.33 5.25
CA ILE A 355 4.93 11.92 6.66
C ILE A 355 6.37 11.78 7.16
N PHE A 356 7.27 11.14 6.41
CA PHE A 356 8.67 11.01 6.82
C PHE A 356 9.39 12.36 6.94
N VAL A 357 9.17 13.29 6.00
CA VAL A 357 9.71 14.65 6.04
C VAL A 357 9.19 15.41 7.26
N ALA A 358 7.88 15.37 7.52
CA ALA A 358 7.28 16.03 8.66
C ALA A 358 7.86 15.53 10.01
N ASN A 359 8.06 14.22 10.16
CA ASN A 359 8.64 13.63 11.36
C ASN A 359 10.15 13.94 11.50
N ARG A 360 10.90 13.96 10.39
CA ARG A 360 12.30 14.37 10.40
C ARG A 360 12.44 15.82 10.88
N ASP A 361 11.65 16.72 10.33
CA ASP A 361 11.73 18.15 10.64
C ASP A 361 11.30 18.43 12.09
N LEU A 362 10.31 17.68 12.59
CA LEU A 362 9.90 17.72 14.00
C LEU A 362 11.05 17.28 14.92
N LYS A 363 11.68 16.12 14.66
CA LYS A 363 12.81 15.64 15.48
C LYS A 363 14.05 16.54 15.39
N ALA A 364 14.32 17.13 14.22
CA ALA A 364 15.42 18.09 14.04
C ALA A 364 15.20 19.40 14.83
N SER A 365 13.94 19.82 15.02
CA SER A 365 13.61 20.98 15.86
C SER A 365 13.82 20.71 17.36
N VAL A 366 13.72 19.44 17.78
CA VAL A 366 13.89 19.00 19.18
C VAL A 366 15.34 18.71 19.52
N THR A 367 16.13 18.16 18.58
CA THR A 367 17.55 17.84 18.80
C THR A 367 18.46 18.81 18.03
N ARG A 368 19.02 19.82 18.73
CA ARG A 368 20.03 20.75 18.17
C ARG A 368 21.40 20.12 17.86
N SER A 369 21.50 18.79 17.85
CA SER A 369 22.75 18.10 17.52
C SER A 369 22.49 16.65 17.11
N SER A 370 22.63 16.34 15.81
CA SER A 370 23.58 15.32 15.36
C SER A 370 23.61 15.27 13.82
N LYS A 371 24.82 15.43 13.28
CA LYS A 371 25.15 15.17 11.88
C LYS A 371 25.21 13.65 11.68
N LYS A 372 24.14 13.00 11.21
CA LYS A 372 24.23 11.78 10.38
C LYS A 372 23.10 11.75 9.35
N SER A 373 23.44 11.48 8.10
CA SER A 373 22.53 11.51 6.95
C SER A 373 21.73 10.21 6.86
N GLY A 374 20.40 10.34 6.94
CA GLY A 374 19.43 9.25 6.86
C GLY A 374 18.45 9.33 8.02
N TRP A 375 17.15 9.15 7.76
CA TRP A 375 16.10 9.08 8.79
C TRP A 375 16.16 7.76 9.57
N TRP A 376 17.04 6.85 9.16
CA TRP A 376 17.35 5.58 9.81
C TRP A 376 18.85 5.27 9.67
N THR A 377 19.47 4.70 10.71
CA THR A 377 20.79 4.06 10.64
C THR A 377 20.58 2.58 10.96
N PRO A 378 20.98 1.63 10.09
CA PRO A 378 20.77 0.21 10.33
C PRO A 378 21.36 -0.25 11.66
N LEU A 379 20.53 -0.88 12.51
CA LEU A 379 20.96 -1.45 13.79
C LEU A 379 21.81 -2.71 13.61
N LEU A 380 21.64 -3.41 12.49
CA LEU A 380 22.48 -4.52 12.06
C LEU A 380 23.47 -3.97 11.03
N SER A 381 24.60 -3.46 11.49
CA SER A 381 25.69 -3.02 10.62
C SER A 381 26.39 -4.21 9.95
N THR A 382 25.71 -4.88 9.02
CA THR A 382 26.36 -5.44 7.81
C THR A 382 26.79 -4.34 6.85
N ALA A 383 26.66 -3.07 7.28
CA ALA A 383 27.30 -1.90 6.71
C ALA A 383 28.75 -2.17 6.29
N ALA A 384 29.54 -3.02 6.95
CA ALA A 384 30.89 -3.32 6.45
C ALA A 384 30.92 -3.85 4.99
N LEU A 385 29.92 -4.61 4.53
CA LEU A 385 29.84 -5.12 3.14
C LEU A 385 29.00 -4.22 2.23
N SER A 386 27.82 -3.79 2.71
CA SER A 386 26.92 -2.92 1.93
C SER A 386 27.50 -1.51 1.80
N SER A 387 27.97 -0.93 2.91
CA SER A 387 28.65 0.37 2.87
C SER A 387 30.03 0.29 2.25
N ALA A 388 30.75 -0.85 2.22
CA ALA A 388 31.94 -0.96 1.38
C ALA A 388 31.59 -0.93 -0.11
N LYS A 389 30.55 -1.66 -0.55
CA LYS A 389 30.07 -1.59 -1.94
C LYS A 389 29.65 -0.16 -2.31
N TYR A 390 28.88 0.51 -1.45
CA TYR A 390 28.43 1.88 -1.69
C TYR A 390 29.50 2.94 -1.45
N PHE A 391 30.44 2.78 -0.53
CA PHE A 391 31.58 3.67 -0.32
C PHE A 391 32.57 3.54 -1.47
N ILE A 392 32.82 2.33 -1.97
CA ILE A 392 33.58 2.10 -3.21
C ILE A 392 32.83 2.71 -4.41
N GLN A 393 31.50 2.58 -4.49
CA GLN A 393 30.69 3.26 -5.51
C GLN A 393 30.78 4.80 -5.37
N HIS A 394 30.71 5.33 -4.16
CA HIS A 394 30.65 6.77 -3.87
C HIS A 394 32.02 7.46 -4.06
N VAL A 395 33.11 6.77 -3.71
CA VAL A 395 34.50 7.18 -4.03
C VAL A 395 34.81 6.94 -5.51
N SER A 396 34.20 5.93 -6.15
CA SER A 396 34.25 5.72 -7.60
C SER A 396 33.36 6.69 -8.39
N ASN A 397 32.45 7.42 -7.75
CA ASN A 397 31.58 8.44 -8.34
C ASN A 397 32.18 9.85 -8.32
N GLN A 398 33.50 10.01 -8.17
CA GLN A 398 34.16 11.31 -8.39
C GLN A 398 33.86 11.84 -9.79
N ASN A 399 33.53 13.13 -9.89
CA ASN A 399 33.10 13.80 -11.12
C ASN A 399 34.27 14.17 -12.06
N THR A 400 35.14 13.21 -12.35
CA THR A 400 36.20 13.39 -13.34
C THR A 400 35.60 13.57 -14.74
N LEU A 401 36.31 14.25 -15.65
CA LEU A 401 35.84 14.54 -17.02
C LEU A 401 35.23 13.33 -17.73
N THR A 402 35.94 12.19 -17.72
CA THR A 402 35.48 10.95 -18.37
C THR A 402 34.22 10.36 -17.70
N LYS A 403 34.10 10.48 -16.38
CA LYS A 403 32.94 9.96 -15.63
C LYS A 403 31.72 10.87 -15.75
N ALA A 404 31.92 12.20 -15.78
CA ALA A 404 30.85 13.17 -16.03
C ALA A 404 30.13 12.86 -17.34
N ARG A 405 30.90 12.69 -18.43
CA ARG A 405 30.35 12.28 -19.74
C ARG A 405 29.60 10.95 -19.66
N ARG A 406 30.18 9.94 -19.01
CA ARG A 406 29.56 8.60 -18.87
C ARG A 406 28.28 8.61 -18.04
N ASN A 407 28.21 9.40 -16.97
CA ASN A 407 27.05 9.47 -16.09
C ASN A 407 25.88 10.19 -16.78
N ILE A 408 26.17 11.31 -17.46
CA ILE A 408 25.17 12.07 -18.22
C ILE A 408 24.66 11.26 -19.42
N SER A 409 25.56 10.60 -20.19
CA SER A 409 25.16 9.69 -21.27
C SER A 409 24.24 8.58 -20.74
N ARG A 410 24.58 7.89 -19.64
CA ARG A 410 23.70 6.82 -19.10
C ARG A 410 22.32 7.28 -18.64
N HIS A 411 22.18 8.50 -18.11
CA HIS A 411 20.89 9.02 -17.63
C HIS A 411 20.03 9.63 -18.76
N TYR A 412 20.66 10.22 -19.79
CA TYR A 412 19.96 10.91 -20.87
C TYR A 412 20.02 10.19 -22.23
N ASP A 413 20.64 9.01 -22.31
CA ASP A 413 20.49 8.05 -23.42
C ASP A 413 19.22 7.18 -23.26
N LEU A 414 18.42 7.41 -22.21
CA LEU A 414 17.00 7.08 -22.24
C LEU A 414 16.34 7.87 -23.39
N SER A 415 15.49 7.21 -24.20
CA SER A 415 14.99 7.82 -25.44
C SER A 415 14.20 9.10 -25.16
N ASN A 416 14.36 10.11 -26.03
CA ASN A 416 13.54 11.35 -25.98
C ASN A 416 12.04 11.03 -25.97
N GLU A 417 11.64 9.90 -26.56
CA GLU A 417 10.28 9.38 -26.53
C GLU A 417 9.80 9.17 -25.08
N LEU A 418 10.60 8.55 -24.21
CA LEU A 418 10.23 8.35 -22.81
C LEU A 418 9.98 9.67 -22.09
N PHE A 419 10.89 10.64 -22.22
CA PHE A 419 10.75 11.95 -21.59
C PHE A 419 9.53 12.72 -22.13
N SER A 420 9.24 12.60 -23.43
CA SER A 420 8.07 13.25 -24.04
C SER A 420 6.72 12.74 -23.52
N LEU A 421 6.67 11.58 -22.86
CA LEU A 421 5.44 11.04 -22.26
C LEU A 421 5.01 11.76 -20.99
N PHE A 422 5.94 12.44 -20.29
CA PHE A 422 5.64 13.06 -18.99
C PHE A 422 6.17 14.49 -18.82
N LEU A 423 7.04 14.97 -19.71
CA LEU A 423 7.39 16.39 -19.80
C LEU A 423 6.38 17.14 -20.68
N ASP A 424 6.35 18.46 -20.53
CA ASP A 424 5.64 19.33 -21.48
C ASP A 424 6.41 19.45 -22.80
N GLU A 425 5.81 20.12 -23.79
CA GLU A 425 6.37 20.23 -25.14
C GLU A 425 7.70 21.00 -25.20
N THR A 426 8.06 21.75 -24.15
CA THR A 426 9.39 22.37 -24.06
C THR A 426 10.50 21.37 -23.73
N MET A 427 10.17 20.12 -23.37
CA MET A 427 11.13 19.09 -22.93
C MET A 427 12.01 19.58 -21.78
N THR A 428 11.46 20.38 -20.87
CA THR A 428 12.23 21.00 -19.79
C THR A 428 12.23 20.12 -18.55
N TYR A 429 13.29 19.33 -18.34
CA TYR A 429 13.45 18.51 -17.14
C TYR A 429 14.07 19.30 -15.97
N SER A 430 13.33 20.29 -15.47
CA SER A 430 13.70 21.07 -14.28
C SER A 430 12.47 21.79 -13.70
N CYS A 431 12.60 22.31 -12.47
CA CYS A 431 11.50 22.95 -11.76
C CYS A 431 10.90 24.15 -12.53
N ALA A 432 9.57 24.13 -12.71
CA ALA A 432 8.76 25.20 -13.29
C ALA A 432 8.33 26.23 -12.22
N ILE A 433 7.82 27.39 -12.64
CA ILE A 433 7.32 28.42 -11.71
C ILE A 433 5.81 28.60 -11.90
N PHE A 434 5.04 27.99 -11.00
CA PHE A 434 3.58 28.03 -11.00
C PHE A 434 3.03 29.29 -10.31
N LYS A 435 1.92 29.83 -10.83
CA LYS A 435 1.12 30.88 -10.15
C LYS A 435 -0.04 30.31 -9.33
N SER A 436 -0.52 29.13 -9.71
CA SER A 436 -1.59 28.39 -9.03
C SER A 436 -1.37 26.89 -9.20
N GLU A 437 -2.00 26.08 -8.35
CA GLU A 437 -1.80 24.62 -8.31
C GLU A 437 -2.27 23.91 -9.59
N ASN A 438 -3.28 24.43 -10.27
CA ASN A 438 -3.88 23.83 -11.46
C ASN A 438 -3.38 24.43 -12.78
N GLU A 439 -2.27 25.15 -12.75
CA GLU A 439 -1.73 25.80 -13.95
C GLU A 439 -1.00 24.79 -14.85
N ASP A 440 -1.14 24.98 -16.15
CA ASP A 440 -0.49 24.17 -17.17
C ASP A 440 1.05 24.21 -17.05
N LEU A 441 1.69 23.03 -17.16
CA LEU A 441 3.13 22.88 -16.95
C LEU A 441 3.95 23.71 -17.95
N LYS A 442 3.56 23.73 -19.23
CA LYS A 442 4.24 24.52 -20.26
C LYS A 442 4.18 26.01 -19.94
N VAL A 443 3.02 26.51 -19.51
CA VAL A 443 2.87 27.91 -19.07
C VAL A 443 3.81 28.23 -17.91
N ALA A 444 3.93 27.32 -16.93
CA ALA A 444 4.84 27.48 -15.80
C ALA A 444 6.32 27.41 -16.20
N GLN A 445 6.69 26.60 -17.19
CA GLN A 445 8.05 26.52 -17.73
C GLN A 445 8.42 27.77 -18.54
N LEU A 446 7.54 28.25 -19.41
CA LEU A 446 7.76 29.50 -20.16
C LEU A 446 7.93 30.69 -19.21
N ARG A 447 7.19 30.70 -18.10
CA ARG A 447 7.38 31.71 -17.05
C ARG A 447 8.75 31.65 -16.39
N LYS A 448 9.23 30.45 -16.08
CA LYS A 448 10.62 30.27 -15.60
C LYS A 448 11.60 30.90 -16.59
N ILE A 449 11.46 30.60 -17.89
CA ILE A 449 12.34 31.13 -18.93
C ILE A 449 12.31 32.66 -18.95
N SER A 450 11.13 33.29 -18.96
CA SER A 450 11.02 34.75 -18.91
C SER A 450 11.66 35.36 -17.65
N LEU A 451 11.57 34.69 -16.50
CA LEU A 451 12.22 35.12 -15.27
C LEU A 451 13.74 35.01 -15.35
N LEU A 452 14.28 33.96 -15.98
CA LEU A 452 15.72 33.83 -16.23
C LEU A 452 16.24 34.95 -17.15
N ILE A 453 15.55 35.22 -18.26
CA ILE A 453 15.87 36.33 -19.18
C ILE A 453 15.92 37.67 -18.42
N LYS A 454 14.89 37.93 -17.60
CA LYS A 454 14.80 39.15 -16.80
C LYS A 454 15.92 39.25 -15.77
N LYS A 455 16.22 38.18 -15.04
CA LYS A 455 17.30 38.14 -14.03
C LYS A 455 18.66 38.32 -14.67
N ALA A 456 18.88 37.71 -15.83
CA ALA A 456 20.10 37.84 -16.60
C ALA A 456 20.22 39.20 -17.31
N LYS A 457 19.17 40.04 -17.38
CA LYS A 457 19.22 41.33 -18.08
C LYS A 457 19.78 41.18 -19.51
N ILE A 458 19.21 40.24 -20.26
CA ILE A 458 19.62 39.93 -21.64
C ILE A 458 19.16 41.06 -22.57
N SER A 459 19.98 41.36 -23.56
CA SER A 459 19.74 42.34 -24.63
C SER A 459 20.32 41.78 -25.93
N LYS A 460 19.98 42.40 -27.06
CA LYS A 460 20.35 41.94 -28.41
C LYS A 460 21.86 41.89 -28.64
N GLU A 461 22.60 42.77 -27.98
CA GLU A 461 24.05 42.93 -28.16
C GLU A 461 24.85 41.86 -27.42
N HIS A 462 24.23 41.14 -26.48
CA HIS A 462 24.91 40.18 -25.63
C HIS A 462 25.18 38.85 -26.35
N HIS A 463 26.24 38.18 -25.92
CA HIS A 463 26.52 36.78 -26.18
C HIS A 463 26.33 35.96 -24.91
N ILE A 464 25.38 35.02 -24.95
CA ILE A 464 24.99 34.18 -23.82
C ILE A 464 25.68 32.82 -23.88
N LEU A 465 26.16 32.33 -22.74
CA LEU A 465 26.57 30.95 -22.55
C LEU A 465 25.57 30.20 -21.66
N GLU A 466 25.07 29.07 -22.14
CA GLU A 466 24.31 28.13 -21.32
C GLU A 466 25.16 26.91 -20.99
N ILE A 467 25.36 26.67 -19.71
CA ILE A 467 26.02 25.46 -19.22
C ILE A 467 24.95 24.42 -18.94
N GLY A 468 24.90 23.35 -19.76
CA GLY A 468 23.91 22.29 -19.67
C GLY A 468 22.57 22.65 -20.30
N PHE A 469 22.54 22.89 -21.61
CA PHE A 469 21.34 23.39 -22.31
C PHE A 469 20.16 22.42 -22.45
N GLY A 470 20.29 21.20 -21.94
CA GLY A 470 19.24 20.17 -22.03
C GLY A 470 18.80 19.95 -23.47
N TRP A 471 17.50 20.06 -23.73
CA TRP A 471 16.91 19.92 -25.07
C TRP A 471 16.84 21.23 -25.86
N GLY A 472 17.40 22.33 -25.36
CA GLY A 472 17.59 23.59 -26.10
C GLY A 472 16.42 24.58 -26.06
N SER A 473 15.36 24.31 -25.27
CA SER A 473 14.18 25.18 -25.17
C SER A 473 14.51 26.58 -24.65
N LEU A 474 15.42 26.69 -23.67
CA LEU A 474 15.87 27.98 -23.16
C LEU A 474 16.57 28.80 -24.23
N ALA A 475 17.49 28.20 -24.98
CA ALA A 475 18.22 28.86 -26.07
C ALA A 475 17.28 29.43 -27.13
N VAL A 476 16.33 28.62 -27.62
CA VAL A 476 15.35 29.03 -28.63
C VAL A 476 14.53 30.23 -28.13
N GLU A 477 14.02 30.17 -26.90
CA GLU A 477 13.18 31.25 -26.38
C GLU A 477 13.93 32.53 -26.03
N VAL A 478 15.16 32.42 -25.52
CA VAL A 478 16.02 33.59 -25.28
C VAL A 478 16.28 34.33 -26.58
N VAL A 479 16.69 33.62 -27.63
CA VAL A 479 17.01 34.23 -28.93
C VAL A 479 15.76 34.77 -29.62
N LYS A 480 14.63 34.07 -29.59
CA LYS A 480 13.36 34.60 -30.14
C LYS A 480 12.94 35.92 -29.49
N GLN A 481 13.10 36.05 -28.18
CA GLN A 481 12.65 37.22 -27.44
C GLN A 481 13.64 38.40 -27.51
N THR A 482 14.92 38.14 -27.73
CA THR A 482 15.97 39.17 -27.58
C THR A 482 16.83 39.40 -28.83
N GLY A 483 16.94 38.41 -29.72
CA GLY A 483 17.82 38.44 -30.89
C GLY A 483 19.32 38.41 -30.55
N CYS A 484 19.68 37.96 -29.34
CA CYS A 484 21.07 37.88 -28.89
C CYS A 484 21.82 36.69 -29.53
N LYS A 485 23.15 36.67 -29.40
CA LYS A 485 23.94 35.47 -29.73
C LYS A 485 23.89 34.47 -28.58
N TYR A 486 23.88 33.17 -28.90
CA TYR A 486 23.75 32.12 -27.91
C TYR A 486 24.72 30.97 -28.18
N THR A 487 25.43 30.54 -27.14
CA THR A 487 26.22 29.31 -27.14
C THR A 487 25.75 28.41 -26.01
N GLY A 488 25.39 27.17 -26.32
CA GLY A 488 25.10 26.16 -25.30
C GLY A 488 26.13 25.03 -25.31
N VAL A 489 26.47 24.53 -24.13
CA VAL A 489 27.26 23.29 -23.98
C VAL A 489 26.47 22.14 -23.34
N THR A 490 26.68 20.92 -23.83
CA THR A 490 26.16 19.68 -23.22
C THR A 490 27.19 18.56 -23.33
N LEU A 491 27.02 17.53 -22.51
CA LEU A 491 27.75 16.25 -22.61
C LEU A 491 26.92 15.12 -23.23
N SER A 492 25.64 15.36 -23.56
CA SER A 492 24.74 14.38 -24.17
C SER A 492 24.60 14.58 -25.68
N GLU A 493 24.93 13.54 -26.45
CA GLU A 493 24.78 13.53 -27.90
C GLU A 493 23.31 13.54 -28.33
N GLN A 494 22.42 12.91 -27.58
CA GLN A 494 20.98 12.90 -27.85
C GLN A 494 20.35 14.28 -27.66
N GLN A 495 20.74 14.97 -26.59
CA GLN A 495 20.33 16.35 -26.33
C GLN A 495 20.83 17.30 -27.40
N LEU A 496 22.10 17.18 -27.83
CA LEU A 496 22.63 17.99 -28.92
C LEU A 496 21.84 17.79 -30.21
N LYS A 497 21.59 16.54 -30.61
CA LYS A 497 20.83 16.22 -31.83
C LYS A 497 19.42 16.80 -31.78
N TYR A 498 18.73 16.67 -30.64
CA TYR A 498 17.39 17.23 -30.47
C TYR A 498 17.41 18.77 -30.48
N ALA A 499 18.34 19.39 -29.77
CA ALA A 499 18.44 20.84 -29.69
C ALA A 499 18.75 21.46 -31.06
N GLN A 500 19.61 20.82 -31.86
CA GLN A 500 19.90 21.24 -33.23
C GLN A 500 18.67 21.16 -34.14
N SER A 501 17.83 20.13 -34.00
CA SER A 501 16.62 19.99 -34.82
C SER A 501 15.60 21.09 -34.52
N ILE A 502 15.37 21.42 -33.25
CA ILE A 502 14.44 22.50 -32.88
C ILE A 502 14.96 23.89 -33.28
N VAL A 503 16.27 24.11 -33.23
CA VAL A 503 16.90 25.37 -33.69
C VAL A 503 16.77 25.51 -35.21
N GLN A 504 16.95 24.41 -35.95
CA GLN A 504 16.73 24.38 -37.40
C GLN A 504 15.27 24.68 -37.75
N GLN A 505 14.32 24.02 -37.07
CA GLN A 505 12.89 24.27 -37.27
C GLN A 505 12.48 25.71 -36.94
N ALA A 506 13.14 26.33 -35.95
CA ALA A 506 12.91 27.72 -35.59
C ALA A 506 13.64 28.74 -36.50
N GLY A 507 14.53 28.30 -37.39
CA GLY A 507 15.32 29.18 -38.26
C GLY A 507 16.35 30.03 -37.52
N LEU A 508 16.91 29.54 -36.41
CA LEU A 508 17.80 30.32 -35.51
C LEU A 508 19.27 29.87 -35.57
N GLN A 509 19.65 29.13 -36.61
CA GLN A 509 20.98 28.52 -36.76
C GLN A 509 22.12 29.54 -36.79
N ASP A 510 21.85 30.77 -37.28
CA ASP A 510 22.84 31.84 -37.35
C ASP A 510 23.11 32.51 -36.00
N GLN A 511 22.23 32.32 -35.02
CA GLN A 511 22.30 32.96 -33.70
C GLN A 511 22.64 31.98 -32.58
N ILE A 512 22.30 30.69 -32.74
CA ILE A 512 22.48 29.65 -31.72
C ILE A 512 23.54 28.65 -32.16
N THR A 513 24.60 28.52 -31.36
CA THR A 513 25.64 27.50 -31.51
C THR A 513 25.56 26.51 -30.35
N PHE A 514 25.50 25.21 -30.64
CA PHE A 514 25.57 24.17 -29.62
C PHE A 514 26.83 23.33 -29.74
N LEU A 515 27.47 23.06 -28.61
CA LEU A 515 28.73 22.33 -28.52
C LEU A 515 28.56 21.09 -27.65
N LEU A 516 29.08 19.96 -28.13
CA LEU A 516 29.27 18.75 -27.33
C LEU A 516 30.63 18.82 -26.63
N CYS A 517 30.67 19.50 -25.49
CA CYS A 517 31.91 19.65 -24.73
C CYS A 517 31.64 19.80 -23.23
N ASP A 518 32.64 19.45 -22.43
CA ASP A 518 32.63 19.76 -21.01
C ASP A 518 32.88 21.26 -20.81
N TYR A 519 32.12 21.89 -19.91
CA TYR A 519 32.27 23.32 -19.64
C TYR A 519 33.67 23.67 -19.11
N ARG A 520 34.37 22.72 -18.46
CA ARG A 520 35.75 22.86 -17.97
C ARG A 520 36.77 22.94 -19.10
N GLN A 521 36.40 22.52 -20.30
CA GLN A 521 37.25 22.50 -21.49
C GLN A 521 36.77 23.50 -22.54
N MET A 522 36.04 24.52 -22.11
CA MET A 522 35.55 25.55 -23.02
C MET A 522 36.70 26.29 -23.69
N PRO A 523 36.59 26.60 -25.00
CA PRO A 523 37.56 27.43 -25.68
C PRO A 523 37.70 28.80 -24.99
N ASN A 524 38.94 29.16 -24.60
CA ASN A 524 39.24 30.43 -23.90
C ASN A 524 39.30 31.66 -24.84
N ASN A 525 38.82 31.53 -26.07
CA ASN A 525 38.90 32.57 -27.10
C ASN A 525 37.72 33.57 -27.05
N TYR A 526 36.66 33.30 -26.28
CA TYR A 526 35.51 34.17 -26.16
C TYR A 526 35.13 34.44 -24.70
N LYS A 527 34.70 35.66 -24.44
CA LYS A 527 34.06 36.06 -23.19
C LYS A 527 32.57 36.24 -23.45
N TYR A 528 31.75 35.76 -22.52
CA TYR A 528 30.30 35.82 -22.61
C TYR A 528 29.75 36.91 -21.69
N ASP A 529 28.80 37.68 -22.20
CA ASP A 529 28.16 38.73 -21.45
C ASP A 529 27.25 38.17 -20.36
N ARG A 530 26.66 37.01 -20.59
CA ARG A 530 25.79 36.34 -19.62
C ARG A 530 26.06 34.85 -19.60
N ILE A 531 26.01 34.26 -18.41
CA ILE A 531 26.05 32.82 -18.23
C ILE A 531 24.76 32.40 -17.54
N ILE A 532 24.10 31.37 -18.05
CA ILE A 532 22.94 30.73 -17.42
C ILE A 532 23.28 29.25 -17.18
N SER A 533 22.95 28.76 -15.98
CA SER A 533 23.14 27.37 -15.60
C SER A 533 21.94 26.90 -14.78
N CYS A 534 21.20 25.91 -15.29
CA CYS A 534 20.00 25.37 -14.64
C CYS A 534 20.17 23.88 -14.36
N GLY A 535 20.07 23.47 -13.10
CA GLY A 535 20.09 22.04 -12.72
C GLY A 535 21.44 21.35 -12.94
N MET A 536 22.52 22.12 -13.10
CA MET A 536 23.87 21.59 -13.32
C MET A 536 24.67 21.43 -12.03
N LEU A 537 24.48 22.29 -11.04
CA LEU A 537 25.35 22.37 -9.85
C LEU A 537 25.22 21.11 -8.98
N GLU A 538 24.05 20.47 -9.01
CA GLU A 538 23.69 19.21 -8.35
C GLU A 538 24.58 18.05 -8.80
N HIS A 539 25.04 18.10 -10.05
CA HIS A 539 25.87 17.10 -10.70
C HIS A 539 27.37 17.41 -10.63
N VAL A 540 27.76 18.64 -10.24
CA VAL A 540 29.17 19.03 -10.10
C VAL A 540 29.85 18.28 -8.96
N GLY A 541 29.15 18.12 -7.84
CA GLY A 541 29.66 17.52 -6.60
C GLY A 541 30.40 18.54 -5.72
N HIS A 542 30.32 18.37 -4.40
CA HIS A 542 30.73 19.37 -3.41
C HIS A 542 32.17 19.88 -3.60
N ASP A 543 33.10 18.97 -3.87
CA ASP A 543 34.53 19.28 -3.98
C ASP A 543 34.88 20.10 -5.25
N PHE A 544 34.00 20.09 -6.26
CA PHE A 544 34.22 20.73 -7.56
C PHE A 544 33.42 22.04 -7.74
N ILE A 545 32.65 22.47 -6.73
CA ILE A 545 31.87 23.71 -6.81
C ILE A 545 32.77 24.93 -7.00
N GLY A 546 33.94 24.97 -6.35
CA GLY A 546 34.92 26.04 -6.55
C GLY A 546 35.42 26.12 -7.98
N GLU A 547 35.79 24.99 -8.57
CA GLU A 547 36.22 24.90 -9.97
C GLU A 547 35.11 25.37 -10.94
N PHE A 548 33.85 24.99 -10.69
CA PHE A 548 32.72 25.44 -11.48
C PHE A 548 32.62 26.97 -11.55
N PHE A 549 32.70 27.66 -10.41
CA PHE A 549 32.65 29.12 -10.38
C PHE A 549 33.90 29.75 -11.00
N SER A 550 35.09 29.16 -10.83
CA SER A 550 36.31 29.61 -11.50
C SER A 550 36.21 29.52 -13.03
N CYS A 551 35.61 28.44 -13.56
CA CYS A 551 35.32 28.32 -14.99
C CYS A 551 34.33 29.38 -15.45
N CYS A 552 33.27 29.64 -14.68
CA CYS A 552 32.30 30.69 -14.99
C CYS A 552 32.97 32.07 -15.02
N GLU A 553 33.77 32.42 -14.01
CA GLU A 553 34.52 33.68 -13.94
C GLU A 553 35.48 33.82 -15.14
N SER A 554 36.16 32.74 -15.49
CA SER A 554 37.07 32.69 -16.64
C SER A 554 36.35 32.85 -17.98
N ALA A 555 35.09 32.46 -18.10
CA ALA A 555 34.29 32.61 -19.31
C ALA A 555 33.53 33.94 -19.37
N LEU A 556 33.37 34.65 -18.25
CA LEU A 556 32.56 35.85 -18.14
C LEU A 556 33.30 37.11 -18.62
N ALA A 557 32.60 38.01 -19.31
CA ALA A 557 33.06 39.35 -19.62
C ALA A 557 33.14 40.23 -18.35
N GLU A 558 33.88 41.35 -18.40
CA GLU A 558 34.16 42.21 -17.23
C GLU A 558 32.89 42.72 -16.50
N ASN A 559 31.81 42.97 -17.24
CA ASN A 559 30.50 43.38 -16.70
C ASN A 559 29.42 42.30 -16.87
N GLY A 560 29.84 41.03 -16.99
CA GLY A 560 28.91 39.94 -17.25
C GLY A 560 28.09 39.54 -16.02
N LEU A 561 27.00 38.82 -16.25
CA LEU A 561 26.15 38.28 -15.19
C LEU A 561 26.03 36.77 -15.27
N LEU A 562 26.16 36.10 -14.13
CA LEU A 562 25.88 34.68 -13.96
C LEU A 562 24.53 34.49 -13.27
N VAL A 563 23.65 33.68 -13.86
CA VAL A 563 22.39 33.24 -13.26
C VAL A 563 22.43 31.73 -13.07
N VAL A 564 22.31 31.29 -11.82
CA VAL A 564 22.27 29.87 -11.46
C VAL A 564 20.90 29.52 -10.88
N GLN A 565 20.25 28.49 -11.43
CA GLN A 565 19.12 27.80 -10.82
C GLN A 565 19.60 26.43 -10.34
N GLN A 566 19.40 26.14 -9.06
CA GLN A 566 19.78 24.86 -8.43
C GLN A 566 18.73 24.42 -7.40
N GLU A 567 18.67 23.12 -7.16
CA GLU A 567 18.05 22.51 -6.01
C GLU A 567 18.95 22.68 -4.77
N SER A 568 18.36 23.05 -3.63
CA SER A 568 19.10 23.26 -2.39
C SER A 568 18.34 22.78 -1.15
N ARG A 569 19.09 22.43 -0.10
CA ARG A 569 18.55 22.21 1.25
C ARG A 569 18.73 23.47 2.11
N ALA A 570 17.79 23.72 3.02
CA ALA A 570 17.48 25.01 3.66
C ALA A 570 18.55 25.73 4.53
N VAL A 571 19.83 25.32 4.58
CA VAL A 571 20.84 26.02 5.42
C VAL A 571 22.18 26.08 4.70
N VAL A 572 22.60 27.26 4.24
CA VAL A 572 23.82 27.55 3.44
C VAL A 572 24.13 29.03 3.35
N PHE A 573 25.40 29.40 3.56
CA PHE A 573 25.94 30.70 3.18
C PHE A 573 27.21 30.44 2.36
N TYR A 574 27.26 30.94 1.12
CA TYR A 574 28.52 31.07 0.39
C TYR A 574 29.02 32.50 0.54
N TYR A 575 30.20 32.66 1.13
CA TYR A 575 30.95 33.91 1.08
C TYR A 575 32.19 33.66 0.22
N MET A 576 32.20 34.22 -0.98
CA MET A 576 33.38 34.24 -1.84
C MET A 576 33.81 35.70 -2.04
N PRO A 577 35.00 36.10 -1.58
CA PRO A 577 35.56 37.40 -1.92
C PRO A 577 36.18 37.32 -3.33
N SER A 578 35.40 37.66 -4.37
CA SER A 578 35.92 37.98 -5.71
C SER A 578 35.77 39.48 -5.96
N LYS A 579 36.75 40.09 -6.63
CA LYS A 579 36.76 41.54 -6.95
C LYS A 579 35.77 41.93 -8.07
N THR A 580 35.16 40.95 -8.74
CA THR A 580 34.39 41.19 -9.98
C THR A 580 33.01 40.53 -9.98
N LEU A 581 32.78 39.52 -9.13
CA LEU A 581 31.52 38.78 -9.05
C LEU A 581 30.73 39.20 -7.80
N ASN A 582 29.73 40.07 -7.96
CA ASN A 582 28.68 40.26 -6.95
C ASN A 582 27.77 39.02 -6.93
N THR A 583 28.22 37.99 -6.22
CA THR A 583 27.51 36.71 -6.11
C THR A 583 26.64 36.68 -4.85
N PHE A 584 25.32 36.60 -5.02
CA PHE A 584 24.43 36.11 -3.96
C PHE A 584 24.11 34.65 -4.27
N ALA A 585 24.80 33.71 -3.61
CA ALA A 585 24.56 32.28 -3.73
C ALA A 585 24.15 31.67 -2.38
N PHE A 586 23.01 31.00 -2.36
CA PHE A 586 22.54 30.15 -1.25
C PHE A 586 22.39 28.71 -1.80
N GLY A 587 23.08 27.69 -1.24
CA GLY A 587 22.89 26.26 -1.61
C GLY A 587 23.88 25.22 -1.01
N TRP A 588 23.50 24.24 -0.16
CA TRP A 588 24.39 23.16 0.35
C TRP A 588 24.14 21.93 -0.50
N ALA A 589 25.21 21.28 -0.95
CA ALA A 589 25.15 20.04 -1.72
C ALA A 589 25.17 18.80 -0.81
N ARG A 590 24.17 17.93 -1.00
CA ARG A 590 24.39 16.47 -0.96
C ARG A 590 23.44 15.83 -1.96
N THR A 591 24.02 15.42 -3.08
CA THR A 591 23.38 14.72 -4.18
C THR A 591 22.72 13.44 -3.66
N ILE A 592 21.40 13.30 -3.83
CA ILE A 592 20.77 11.98 -3.83
C ILE A 592 21.02 11.46 -5.25
N GLN A 593 22.12 10.72 -5.43
CA GLN A 593 22.23 9.83 -6.59
C GLN A 593 21.37 8.60 -6.25
N LEU A 594 20.27 8.43 -6.98
CA LEU A 594 19.60 7.13 -7.10
C LEU A 594 20.49 6.15 -7.86
#